data_AF-A0A7W0KSM5-F1
#
_entry.id   AF-A0A7W0KSM5-F1
#
_cell.length_a   1.000
_cell.length_b   1.000
_cell.length_c   1.000
_cell.angle_alpha   90.00
_cell.angle_beta   90.00
_cell.angle_gamma   90.00
#
_symmetry.space_group_name_H-M   'P 1'
#
loop_
_entity.id
_entity.type
_entity.pdbx_description
1 polymer ?
#
loop_
_entity_poly.entity_id
_entity_poly.type
_entity_poly.pdbx_seq_one_letter_code
_entity_poly.pdbx_strand_id
1 'polypeptide(L)'
;MSNNNSRRKQQGRRRGNKPKPVDLWRPVPQLPDPRPIAPAADPGMLLRSLGSPPLHGQGAQAEHAFELVVRRSAMLATALAATAGLLAEPDHVDD
;
A
#
# COMPACT_ATOMS: atom_id res chain seq x y z
N MET A 1 -48.78 6.15 58.97
CA MET A 1 -48.66 7.55 58.53
C MET A 1 -47.67 7.61 57.37
N SER A 2 -48.12 8.09 56.21
CA SER A 2 -47.32 8.51 55.04
C SER A 2 -46.18 9.49 55.46
N ASN A 3 -45.13 9.78 54.69
CA ASN A 3 -45.15 10.16 53.27
C ASN A 3 -43.71 10.34 52.72
N ASN A 4 -43.57 10.08 51.41
CA ASN A 4 -42.71 10.75 50.42
C ASN A 4 -41.29 11.22 50.77
N ASN A 5 -40.30 10.67 50.04
CA ASN A 5 -39.24 11.51 49.48
C ASN A 5 -38.90 11.08 48.04
N SER A 6 -39.60 11.69 47.10
CA SER A 6 -39.22 11.77 45.70
C SER A 6 -38.02 12.71 45.56
N ARG A 7 -36.91 12.23 44.99
CA ARG A 7 -36.03 12.97 44.05
C ARG A 7 -34.73 12.21 43.76
N ARG A 8 -34.41 12.19 42.46
CA ARG A 8 -33.06 12.21 41.87
C ARG A 8 -32.20 10.94 41.94
N LYS A 9 -32.31 10.16 40.87
CA LYS A 9 -31.28 10.03 39.81
C LYS A 9 -31.75 8.85 38.94
N GLN A 10 -32.55 9.05 37.89
CA GLN A 10 -32.05 9.46 36.57
C GLN A 10 -30.52 9.37 36.42
N GLN A 11 -29.92 8.22 36.77
CA GLN A 11 -28.68 7.81 36.13
C GLN A 11 -29.08 7.12 34.84
N GLY A 12 -29.27 7.95 33.82
CA GLY A 12 -29.28 7.51 32.44
C GLY A 12 -28.00 6.71 32.24
N ARG A 13 -28.13 5.38 32.23
CA ARG A 13 -27.21 4.52 31.52
C ARG A 13 -27.30 5.01 30.09
N ARG A 14 -26.43 5.95 29.73
CA ARG A 14 -26.03 6.19 28.35
C ARG A 14 -25.52 4.84 27.89
N ARG A 15 -26.42 4.01 27.37
CA ARG A 15 -26.10 2.86 26.54
C ARG A 15 -25.50 3.50 25.30
N GLY A 16 -24.26 3.96 25.43
CA GLY A 16 -23.44 4.34 24.30
C GLY A 16 -23.55 3.18 23.34
N ASN A 17 -24.00 3.48 22.14
CA ASN A 17 -24.27 2.49 21.11
C ASN A 17 -23.00 1.64 21.00
N LYS A 18 -23.04 0.40 21.50
CA LYS A 18 -21.86 -0.47 21.43
C LYS A 18 -21.59 -0.65 19.94
N PRO A 19 -20.40 -0.31 19.45
CA PRO A 19 -20.09 -0.48 18.03
C PRO A 19 -20.37 -1.94 17.67
N LYS A 20 -21.16 -2.15 16.62
CA LYS A 20 -21.48 -3.51 16.17
C LYS A 20 -20.16 -4.21 15.86
N PRO A 21 -19.94 -5.45 16.34
CA PRO A 21 -18.75 -6.21 16.01
C PRO A 21 -18.70 -6.35 14.49
N VAL A 22 -17.65 -5.79 13.88
CA VAL A 22 -17.43 -5.90 12.44
C VAL A 22 -16.71 -7.23 12.24
N ASP A 23 -17.27 -8.08 11.39
CA ASP A 23 -16.57 -9.28 10.95
C ASP A 23 -15.38 -8.84 10.08
N LEU A 24 -14.17 -9.13 10.55
CA LEU A 24 -12.90 -8.76 9.91
C LEU A 24 -12.53 -9.73 8.79
N TRP A 25 -13.18 -10.90 8.74
CA TRP A 25 -12.85 -11.99 7.82
C TRP A 25 -13.88 -12.15 6.70
N ARG A 26 -14.46 -11.03 6.26
CA ARG A 26 -15.41 -11.03 5.15
C ARG A 26 -14.76 -11.60 3.88
N PRO A 27 -15.52 -12.34 3.06
CA PRO A 27 -15.05 -12.78 1.76
C PRO A 27 -14.50 -11.60 0.96
N VAL A 28 -13.26 -11.73 0.47
CA VAL A 28 -12.63 -10.71 -0.36
C VAL A 28 -13.35 -10.67 -1.70
N PRO A 29 -13.90 -9.52 -2.13
CA PRO A 29 -14.52 -9.42 -3.44
C PRO A 29 -13.48 -9.71 -4.53
N GLN A 30 -13.92 -10.29 -5.65
CA GLN A 30 -13.01 -10.53 -6.77
C GLN A 30 -12.43 -9.20 -7.27
N LEU A 31 -11.11 -9.17 -7.43
CA LEU A 31 -10.39 -8.04 -8.00
C LEU A 31 -10.59 -8.04 -9.53
N PRO A 32 -10.54 -6.86 -10.17
CA PRO A 32 -10.50 -6.79 -11.62
C PRO A 32 -9.21 -7.45 -12.15
N ASP A 33 -9.25 -7.84 -13.42
CA ASP A 33 -8.06 -8.37 -14.09
C ASP A 33 -6.91 -7.36 -14.03
N PRO A 34 -5.67 -7.85 -13.79
CA PRO A 34 -4.50 -6.99 -13.72
C PRO A 34 -4.23 -6.35 -15.09
N ARG A 35 -3.82 -5.07 -15.07
CA ARG A 35 -3.36 -4.37 -16.26
C ARG A 35 -1.97 -4.87 -16.66
N PRO A 36 -1.62 -4.86 -17.97
CA PRO A 36 -0.28 -5.14 -18.42
C PRO A 36 0.74 -4.16 -17.81
N ILE A 37 1.96 -4.67 -17.61
CA ILE A 37 3.08 -3.99 -16.96
C ILE A 37 4.12 -3.67 -18.04
N ALA A 38 4.39 -2.38 -18.22
CA ALA A 38 5.50 -1.92 -19.04
C ALA A 38 6.80 -1.95 -18.22
N PRO A 39 7.87 -2.60 -18.70
CA PRO A 39 9.18 -2.54 -18.05
C PRO A 39 9.71 -1.11 -18.00
N ALA A 40 10.33 -0.72 -16.87
CA ALA A 40 10.96 0.58 -16.76
C ALA A 40 12.21 0.65 -17.66
N ALA A 41 12.28 1.66 -18.54
CA ALA A 41 13.44 1.88 -19.41
C ALA A 41 14.74 2.15 -18.61
N ASP A 42 14.62 2.84 -17.48
CA ASP A 42 15.73 3.13 -16.58
C ASP A 42 15.25 3.07 -15.11
N PRO A 43 15.37 1.91 -14.45
CA PRO A 43 14.91 1.72 -13.08
C PRO A 43 15.58 2.64 -12.05
N GLY A 44 16.81 3.10 -12.32
CA GLY A 44 17.56 3.95 -11.39
C GLY A 44 17.21 5.44 -11.49
N MET A 45 16.43 5.84 -12.50
CA MET A 45 16.11 7.25 -12.76
C MET A 45 15.46 7.94 -11.56
N LEU A 46 14.53 7.25 -10.89
CA LEU A 46 13.86 7.77 -9.69
C LEU A 46 14.84 8.01 -8.54
N LEU A 47 15.78 7.08 -8.30
CA LEU A 47 16.79 7.25 -7.25
C LEU A 47 17.66 8.47 -7.51
N ARG A 48 18.13 8.65 -8.76
CA ARG A 48 18.91 9.84 -9.13
C ARG A 48 18.12 11.13 -8.99
N SER A 49 16.82 11.12 -9.28
CA SER A 49 15.97 12.30 -9.12
C SER A 49 15.79 12.76 -7.67
N LEU A 50 15.88 11.82 -6.72
CA LEU A 50 15.79 12.09 -5.29
C LEU A 50 17.10 12.66 -4.71
N GLY A 51 18.21 12.52 -5.44
CA GLY A 51 19.53 12.97 -5.02
C GLY A 51 20.16 12.05 -3.95
N SER A 52 21.23 12.55 -3.34
CA SER A 52 22.01 11.77 -2.38
C SER A 52 21.21 11.47 -1.11
N PRO A 53 21.23 10.22 -0.61
CA PRO A 53 20.54 9.84 0.60
C PRO A 53 21.17 10.56 1.80
N PRO A 54 20.37 11.02 2.78
CA PRO A 54 20.84 11.78 3.93
C PRO A 54 21.47 10.86 4.99
N LEU A 55 22.55 10.16 4.62
CA LEU A 55 23.29 9.24 5.48
C LEU A 55 24.69 9.80 5.76
N HIS A 56 24.94 10.14 7.03
CA HIS A 56 26.20 10.73 7.47
C HIS A 56 27.39 9.82 7.11
N GLY A 57 28.29 10.32 6.26
CA GLY A 57 29.54 9.64 5.88
C GLY A 57 29.38 8.41 4.98
N GLN A 58 28.16 7.95 4.68
CA GLN A 58 27.89 6.72 3.92
C GLN A 58 27.01 6.93 2.69
N GLY A 59 26.75 8.19 2.30
CA GLY A 59 25.86 8.54 1.19
C GLY A 59 26.20 7.79 -0.12
N ALA A 60 27.45 7.85 -0.56
CA ALA A 60 27.88 7.22 -1.81
C ALA A 60 27.74 5.67 -1.81
N GLN A 61 28.10 4.99 -0.71
CA GLN A 61 27.94 3.54 -0.62
C GLN A 61 26.46 3.14 -0.62
N ALA A 62 25.62 3.92 0.07
CA ALA A 62 24.18 3.68 0.08
C ALA A 62 23.53 3.92 -1.29
N GLU A 63 23.94 4.96 -2.03
CA GLU A 63 23.49 5.20 -3.41
C GLU A 63 23.76 3.98 -4.30
N HIS A 64 24.99 3.45 -4.26
CA HIS A 64 25.35 2.26 -5.02
C HIS A 64 24.52 1.03 -4.62
N ALA A 65 24.33 0.81 -3.32
CA ALA A 65 23.52 -0.30 -2.84
C ALA A 65 22.05 -0.18 -3.30
N PHE A 66 21.46 1.01 -3.22
CA PHE A 66 20.09 1.25 -3.68
C PHE A 66 19.96 1.07 -5.18
N GLU A 67 20.89 1.59 -5.99
CA GLU A 67 20.89 1.38 -7.45
C GLU A 67 20.94 -0.11 -7.82
N LEU A 68 21.80 -0.89 -7.17
CA LEU A 68 21.88 -2.33 -7.40
C LEU A 68 20.58 -3.05 -7.06
N VAL A 69 20.01 -2.76 -5.90
CA VAL A 69 18.75 -3.38 -5.44
C VAL A 69 17.60 -3.02 -6.38
N VAL A 70 17.46 -1.74 -6.75
CA VAL A 70 16.36 -1.28 -7.62
C VAL A 70 16.48 -1.89 -9.01
N ARG A 71 17.67 -1.90 -9.62
CA ARG A 71 17.87 -2.53 -10.94
C ARG A 71 17.58 -4.02 -10.91
N ARG A 72 18.07 -4.74 -9.89
CA ARG A 72 17.80 -6.18 -9.76
C ARG A 72 16.32 -6.47 -9.56
N SER A 73 15.65 -5.66 -8.73
CA SER A 73 14.21 -5.80 -8.46
C SER A 73 13.39 -5.55 -9.71
N ALA A 74 13.72 -4.53 -10.50
CA ALA A 74 13.04 -4.24 -11.75
C ALA A 74 13.18 -5.38 -12.77
N MET A 75 14.37 -5.98 -12.88
CA MET A 75 14.58 -7.16 -13.73
C MET A 75 13.73 -8.34 -13.28
N LEU A 76 13.69 -8.63 -11.98
CA LEU A 76 12.89 -9.73 -11.43
C LEU A 76 11.38 -9.49 -11.62
N ALA A 77 10.91 -8.26 -11.38
CA ALA A 77 9.51 -7.89 -11.61
C ALA A 77 9.13 -8.06 -13.08
N THR A 78 10.01 -7.68 -14.01
CA THR A 78 9.83 -7.85 -15.45
C THR A 78 9.75 -9.33 -15.84
N ALA A 79 10.65 -10.15 -15.30
CA ALA A 79 10.63 -11.60 -15.54
C ALA A 79 9.35 -12.24 -14.99
N LEU A 80 8.92 -11.84 -13.79
CA LEU A 80 7.69 -12.34 -13.18
C LEU A 80 6.46 -11.93 -14.00
N ALA A 81 6.40 -10.69 -14.46
CA ALA A 81 5.36 -10.21 -15.36
C ALA A 81 5.32 -11.03 -16.65
N ALA A 82 6.48 -11.38 -17.23
CA ALA A 82 6.56 -12.23 -18.41
C ALA A 82 5.94 -13.61 -18.15
N THR A 83 6.32 -14.26 -17.03
CA THR A 83 5.80 -15.58 -16.67
C THR A 83 4.30 -15.58 -16.35
N ALA A 84 3.78 -14.43 -15.89
CA ALA A 84 2.37 -14.25 -15.59
C ALA A 84 1.53 -13.84 -16.82
N GLY A 85 2.15 -13.64 -17.98
CA GLY A 85 1.45 -13.12 -19.17
C GLY A 85 0.98 -11.67 -19.00
N LEU A 86 1.66 -10.90 -18.16
CA LEU A 86 1.31 -9.52 -17.81
C LEU A 86 2.27 -8.49 -18.39
N LEU A 87 3.16 -8.84 -19.31
CA LEU A 87 3.96 -7.83 -19.99
C LEU A 87 3.09 -7.05 -20.97
N ALA A 88 3.26 -5.72 -20.99
CA ALA A 88 2.70 -4.90 -22.04
C ALA A 88 3.37 -5.27 -23.38
N GLU A 89 2.55 -5.43 -24.42
CA GLU A 89 3.05 -5.56 -25.79
C GLU A 89 3.66 -4.21 -26.20
N PRO A 90 4.84 -4.16 -26.85
CA PRO A 90 5.33 -2.92 -27.42
C PRO A 90 4.27 -2.38 -28.38
N ASP A 91 3.86 -1.12 -28.19
CA ASP A 91 2.86 -0.47 -29.04
C ASP A 91 3.20 -0.72 -30.51
N HIS A 92 2.38 -1.51 -31.20
CA HIS A 92 2.45 -1.60 -32.64
C HIS A 92 2.02 -0.24 -33.15
N VAL A 93 2.99 0.55 -33.62
CA VAL A 93 2.70 1.74 -34.41
C VAL A 93 2.09 1.21 -35.70
N ASP A 94 0.77 1.30 -35.84
CA ASP A 94 0.09 1.11 -37.12
C ASP A 94 0.47 2.31 -38.01
N ASP A 95 1.20 2.06 -39.09
CA ASP A 95 1.52 3.03 -40.17
C ASP A 95 0.27 3.40 -41.00
#